data_AF-A0A9X7A390-F1
#
_entry.id   AF-A0A9X7A390-F1
#
_cell.length_a   1.000
_cell.length_b   1.000
_cell.length_c   1.000
_cell.angle_alpha   90.00
_cell.angle_beta   90.00
_cell.angle_gamma   90.00
#
_symmetry.space_group_name_H-M   'P 1'
#
loop_
_entity.id
_entity.type
_entity.pdbx_description
1 polymer ?
#
loop_
_entity_poly.entity_id
_entity_poly.type
_entity_poly.pdbx_seq_one_letter_code
_entity_poly.pdbx_strand_id
1 'polypeptide(L)'
;MKIINSLIILLLAVTIFYGCGKSEEAAVSNKYLDNIIVTLSDQPTSKDSEHSYEVTLKNNENELVNVDSVEIILKMKSMNHKVDAKLKRVSKGVYKVELPMDGSWDKTIVLKQEKFVRKVNGVTLK
;
A
#
# COMPACT_ATOMS: atom_id res chain seq x y z
N MET A 1 21.21 6.18 -52.20
CA MET A 1 21.01 5.39 -50.96
C MET A 1 21.37 6.10 -49.64
N LYS A 2 22.28 7.09 -49.56
CA LYS A 2 22.69 7.67 -48.25
C LYS A 2 21.59 8.48 -47.52
N ILE A 3 20.72 9.20 -48.23
CA ILE A 3 19.76 10.16 -47.63
C ILE A 3 18.68 9.44 -46.79
N ILE A 4 18.13 8.34 -47.30
CA ILE A 4 17.02 7.58 -46.69
C ILE A 4 17.39 7.09 -45.27
N ASN A 5 18.64 6.65 -45.09
CA ASN A 5 19.13 6.12 -43.82
C ASN A 5 19.22 7.18 -42.71
N SER A 6 19.27 8.47 -43.07
CA SER A 6 19.34 9.57 -42.10
C SER A 6 17.98 9.96 -41.52
N LEU A 7 16.89 9.76 -42.26
CA LEU A 7 15.53 10.07 -41.77
C LEU A 7 15.08 9.07 -40.69
N ILE A 8 15.38 7.79 -40.87
CA ILE A 8 14.96 6.70 -39.97
C ILE A 8 15.56 6.91 -38.57
N ILE A 9 16.84 7.30 -38.49
CA ILE A 9 17.54 7.57 -37.23
C ILE A 9 16.92 8.77 -36.50
N LEU A 10 16.53 9.83 -37.22
CA LEU A 10 15.89 11.00 -36.63
C LEU A 10 14.49 10.67 -36.08
N LEU A 11 13.73 9.81 -36.76
CA LEU A 11 12.39 9.38 -36.33
C LEU A 11 12.44 8.56 -35.02
N LEU A 12 13.47 7.73 -34.85
CA LEU A 12 13.69 6.91 -33.66
C LEU A 12 14.03 7.72 -32.39
N ALA A 13 14.51 8.96 -32.52
CA ALA A 13 14.84 9.81 -31.38
C ALA A 13 13.61 10.45 -30.70
N VAL A 14 12.50 10.62 -31.44
CA VAL A 14 11.33 11.39 -30.97
C VAL A 14 10.43 10.59 -30.02
N THR A 15 10.42 9.25 -30.14
CA THR A 15 9.51 8.38 -29.37
C THR A 15 9.87 8.24 -27.90
N ILE A 16 11.10 8.59 -27.50
CA ILE A 16 11.63 8.39 -26.14
C ILE A 16 10.94 9.29 -25.10
N PHE A 17 10.42 10.45 -25.52
CA PHE A 17 9.75 11.42 -24.63
C PHE A 17 8.27 11.10 -24.34
N TYR A 18 7.70 10.04 -24.93
CA TYR A 18 6.43 9.46 -24.47
C TYR A 18 6.58 8.51 -23.28
N GLY A 19 7.70 8.61 -22.55
CA GLY A 19 7.76 8.27 -21.14
C GLY A 19 6.78 9.14 -20.36
N CYS A 20 5.50 8.76 -20.37
CA CYS A 20 4.47 9.30 -19.51
C CYS A 20 4.83 8.95 -18.07
N GLY A 21 5.66 9.82 -17.48
CA GLY A 21 6.00 9.79 -16.08
C GLY A 21 4.72 9.97 -15.29
N LYS A 22 4.08 8.85 -14.96
CA LYS A 22 3.00 8.77 -13.98
C LYS A 22 3.62 9.19 -12.65
N SER A 23 3.64 10.50 -12.43
CA SER A 23 4.16 11.11 -11.21
C SER A 23 3.49 10.40 -10.04
N GLU A 24 4.30 9.77 -9.19
CA GLU A 24 3.82 9.39 -7.87
C GLU A 24 3.54 10.70 -7.13
N GLU A 25 2.30 11.19 -7.30
CA GLU A 25 1.78 12.39 -6.65
C GLU A 25 2.05 12.21 -5.16
N ALA A 26 3.01 13.00 -4.66
CA ALA A 26 3.68 12.69 -3.41
C ALA A 26 2.63 12.57 -2.31
N ALA A 27 2.53 11.39 -1.70
CA ALA A 27 1.38 10.96 -0.91
C ALA A 27 1.15 11.83 0.34
N VAL A 28 0.48 12.97 0.17
CA VAL A 28 0.22 13.94 1.24
C VAL A 28 -0.90 13.39 2.14
N SER A 29 -0.63 13.39 3.44
CA SER A 29 -1.66 13.14 4.45
C SER A 29 -2.49 14.39 4.75
N ASN A 30 -3.44 14.26 5.67
CA ASN A 30 -4.18 15.38 6.20
C ASN A 30 -4.41 15.21 7.70
N LYS A 31 -4.81 16.31 8.35
CA LYS A 31 -5.11 16.34 9.79
C LYS A 31 -6.13 15.28 10.24
N TYR A 32 -7.00 14.77 9.36
CA TYR A 32 -7.86 13.64 9.69
C TYR A 32 -7.05 12.35 9.82
N LEU A 33 -6.35 11.94 8.75
CA LEU A 33 -5.55 10.72 8.71
C LEU A 33 -4.40 10.72 9.73
N ASP A 34 -3.78 11.88 9.99
CA ASP A 34 -2.65 12.00 10.92
C ASP A 34 -3.04 11.73 12.38
N ASN A 35 -4.28 12.08 12.77
CA ASN A 35 -4.83 11.82 14.10
C ASN A 35 -5.47 10.42 14.24
N ILE A 36 -5.22 9.51 13.29
CA ILE A 36 -5.63 8.11 13.40
C ILE A 36 -4.53 7.29 14.08
N ILE A 37 -4.86 6.72 15.24
CA ILE A 37 -4.09 5.64 15.87
C ILE A 37 -4.42 4.35 15.11
N VAL A 38 -3.37 3.69 14.61
CA VAL A 38 -3.47 2.42 13.88
C VAL A 38 -2.89 1.32 14.76
N THR A 39 -3.63 0.23 14.93
CA THR A 39 -3.15 -1.01 15.58
C THR A 39 -3.38 -2.19 14.66
N LEU A 40 -2.41 -3.10 14.56
CA LEU A 40 -2.44 -4.26 13.67
C LEU A 40 -2.37 -5.55 14.51
N SER A 41 -3.36 -6.42 14.35
CA SER A 41 -3.27 -7.81 14.77
C SER A 41 -2.82 -8.67 13.59
N ASP A 42 -1.96 -9.64 13.89
CA ASP A 42 -1.32 -10.57 12.96
C ASP A 42 -1.37 -11.96 13.58
N GLN A 43 -2.24 -12.82 13.07
CA GLN A 43 -2.54 -14.14 13.67
C GLN A 43 -2.58 -15.21 12.58
N PRO A 44 -2.02 -16.42 12.79
CA PRO A 44 -2.19 -17.53 11.86
C PRO A 44 -3.67 -17.95 11.78
N THR A 45 -4.09 -18.50 10.63
CA THR A 45 -5.43 -19.09 10.48
C THR A 45 -5.38 -20.60 10.73
N SER A 46 -6.49 -21.32 10.46
CA SER A 46 -6.52 -22.78 10.47
C SER A 46 -6.09 -23.41 9.13
N LYS A 47 -5.53 -22.63 8.19
CA LYS A 47 -4.87 -23.13 6.98
C LYS A 47 -3.36 -22.99 7.14
N ASP A 48 -2.61 -23.98 6.71
CA ASP A 48 -1.14 -23.91 6.71
C ASP A 48 -0.66 -22.69 5.90
N SER A 49 0.37 -22.02 6.43
CA SER A 49 1.02 -20.86 5.81
C SER A 49 0.11 -19.66 5.50
N GLU A 50 -1.03 -19.51 6.17
CA GLU A 50 -1.96 -18.37 6.01
C GLU A 50 -2.13 -17.54 7.29
N HIS A 51 -2.14 -16.21 7.16
CA HIS A 51 -2.31 -15.26 8.26
C HIS A 51 -3.52 -14.34 8.05
N SER A 52 -4.26 -14.10 9.14
CA SER A 52 -5.37 -13.16 9.30
C SER A 52 -4.86 -11.84 9.85
N TYR A 53 -4.87 -10.80 9.03
CA TYR A 53 -4.52 -9.43 9.40
C TYR A 53 -5.77 -8.63 9.76
N GLU A 54 -5.80 -8.04 10.95
CA GLU A 54 -6.85 -7.11 11.35
C GLU A 54 -6.27 -5.74 11.72
N VAL A 55 -6.72 -4.70 11.03
CA VAL A 55 -6.41 -3.30 11.33
C VAL A 55 -7.58 -2.68 12.06
N THR A 56 -7.33 -2.18 13.27
CA THR A 56 -8.23 -1.29 14.00
C THR A 56 -7.74 0.16 13.91
N LEU A 57 -8.66 1.08 13.60
CA LEU A 57 -8.43 2.52 13.46
C LEU A 57 -9.20 3.30 14.53
N LYS A 58 -8.51 4.17 15.26
CA LYS A 58 -9.10 5.04 16.28
C LYS A 58 -8.66 6.49 16.13
N ASN A 59 -9.48 7.45 16.60
CA ASN A 59 -9.01 8.82 16.81
C ASN A 59 -8.25 8.96 18.16
N ASN A 60 -7.71 10.15 18.44
CA ASN A 60 -7.08 10.48 19.72
C ASN A 60 -8.04 10.38 20.93
N GLU A 61 -9.35 10.41 20.69
CA GLU A 61 -10.42 10.23 21.69
C GLU A 61 -10.76 8.74 21.90
N ASN A 62 -9.97 7.83 21.33
CA ASN A 62 -10.08 6.36 21.42
C ASN A 62 -11.36 5.78 20.77
N GLU A 63 -12.15 6.59 20.05
CA GLU A 63 -13.29 6.15 19.25
C GLU A 63 -12.84 5.47 17.95
N LEU A 64 -13.61 4.47 17.50
CA LEU A 64 -13.41 3.82 16.21
C LEU A 64 -13.80 4.74 15.03
N VAL A 65 -12.92 4.88 14.02
CA VAL A 65 -13.11 5.79 12.86
C VAL A 65 -12.92 5.09 11.51
N ASN A 66 -13.64 5.55 10.49
CA ASN A 66 -13.60 4.95 9.15
C ASN A 66 -12.70 5.74 8.19
N VAL A 67 -12.06 5.04 7.25
CA VAL A 67 -11.40 5.62 6.07
C VAL A 67 -11.91 4.92 4.81
N ASP A 68 -11.87 5.58 3.65
CA ASP A 68 -12.40 5.03 2.39
C ASP A 68 -11.77 3.68 2.02
N SER A 69 -10.47 3.51 2.27
CA SER A 69 -9.83 2.19 2.22
C SER A 69 -8.60 2.06 3.11
N VAL A 70 -8.37 0.82 3.53
CA VAL A 70 -7.14 0.36 4.19
C VAL A 70 -6.51 -0.70 3.30
N GLU A 71 -5.21 -0.57 3.06
CA GLU A 71 -4.38 -1.57 2.38
C GLU A 71 -3.22 -1.99 3.29
N ILE A 72 -2.77 -3.23 3.17
CA ILE A 72 -1.53 -3.72 3.77
C ILE A 72 -0.51 -3.96 2.65
N ILE A 73 0.70 -3.47 2.89
CA ILE A 73 1.89 -3.80 2.11
C ILE A 73 2.75 -4.70 2.97
N LEU A 74 2.96 -5.92 2.50
CA LEU A 74 3.88 -6.88 3.07
C LEU A 74 5.13 -6.94 2.19
N LYS A 75 6.31 -6.74 2.78
CA LYS A 75 7.60 -6.90 2.08
C LYS A 75 8.42 -7.98 2.77
N MET A 76 8.91 -8.95 2.00
CA MET A 76 9.70 -10.05 2.54
C MET A 76 11.12 -9.59 2.92
N LYS A 77 11.60 -10.00 4.08
CA LYS A 77 12.99 -9.73 4.49
C LYS A 77 13.95 -10.50 3.60
N SER A 78 15.07 -9.86 3.26
CA SER A 78 16.15 -10.40 2.43
C SER A 78 15.78 -10.83 1.00
N MET A 79 14.53 -10.60 0.54
CA MET A 79 14.10 -10.89 -0.84
C MET A 79 13.34 -9.71 -1.44
N ASN A 80 13.41 -9.53 -2.76
CA ASN A 80 12.64 -8.48 -3.45
C ASN A 80 11.19 -8.92 -3.74
N HIS A 81 10.54 -9.56 -2.76
CA HIS A 81 9.15 -10.02 -2.86
C HIS A 81 8.23 -9.10 -2.05
N LYS A 82 7.07 -8.78 -2.63
CA LYS A 82 6.12 -7.79 -2.11
C LYS A 82 4.69 -8.23 -2.43
N VAL A 83 3.80 -8.13 -1.45
CA VAL A 83 2.36 -8.32 -1.61
C VAL A 83 1.65 -7.03 -1.19
N ASP A 84 0.76 -6.52 -2.05
CA ASP A 84 -0.16 -5.42 -1.76
C ASP A 84 -1.59 -5.99 -1.70
N ALA A 85 -2.32 -5.73 -0.61
CA ALA A 85 -3.69 -6.22 -0.45
C ALA A 85 -4.62 -5.19 0.18
N LYS A 86 -5.86 -5.09 -0.32
CA LYS A 86 -6.91 -4.22 0.23
C LYS A 86 -7.72 -4.97 1.29
N LEU A 87 -7.85 -4.40 2.48
CA LEU A 87 -8.60 -5.01 3.58
C LEU A 87 -10.10 -4.72 3.42
N LYS A 88 -10.92 -5.74 3.71
CA LYS A 88 -12.37 -5.62 3.77
C LYS A 88 -12.76 -5.00 5.11
N ARG A 89 -13.53 -3.91 5.10
CA ARG A 89 -14.14 -3.36 6.33
C ARG A 89 -15.11 -4.41 6.90
N VAL A 90 -14.95 -4.77 8.17
CA VAL A 90 -15.82 -5.74 8.88
C VAL A 90 -16.72 -5.07 9.90
N SER A 91 -16.31 -3.94 10.49
CA SER A 91 -17.15 -3.09 11.34
C SER A 91 -16.66 -1.63 11.32
N LYS A 92 -17.21 -0.72 12.15
CA LYS A 92 -16.73 0.68 12.23
C LYS A 92 -15.27 0.67 12.68
N GLY A 93 -14.38 1.18 11.84
CA GLY A 93 -12.94 1.25 12.13
C GLY A 93 -12.17 -0.08 12.16
N VAL A 94 -12.80 -1.21 11.84
CA VAL A 94 -12.11 -2.52 11.80
C VAL A 94 -12.13 -3.09 10.39
N TYR A 95 -10.95 -3.50 9.90
CA TYR A 95 -10.70 -3.98 8.54
C TYR A 95 -9.88 -5.27 8.61
N LYS A 96 -10.23 -6.29 7.82
CA LYS A 96 -9.51 -7.58 7.80
C LYS A 96 -9.16 -8.05 6.37
N VAL A 97 -8.05 -8.78 6.25
CA VAL A 97 -7.71 -9.62 5.09
C VAL A 97 -7.02 -10.91 5.56
N GLU A 98 -7.15 -11.99 4.79
CA GLU A 98 -6.39 -13.24 4.98
C GLU A 98 -5.46 -13.42 3.78
N LEU A 99 -4.19 -13.74 4.02
CA LEU A 99 -3.15 -13.86 3.00
C LEU A 99 -2.17 -14.99 3.33
N PRO A 100 -1.61 -15.70 2.33
CA PRO A 100 -0.48 -16.61 2.54
C PRO A 100 0.77 -15.83 2.97
N MET A 101 1.53 -16.34 3.95
CA MET A 101 2.65 -15.62 4.58
C MET A 101 3.71 -16.55 5.21
N ASP A 102 4.51 -17.24 4.39
CA ASP A 102 5.69 -17.97 4.89
C ASP A 102 6.87 -17.03 5.18
N GLY A 103 7.55 -17.22 6.32
CA GLY A 103 8.78 -16.49 6.66
C GLY A 103 8.57 -15.11 7.32
N SER A 104 9.55 -14.20 7.17
CA SER A 104 9.55 -12.91 7.89
C SER A 104 9.22 -11.73 7.00
N TRP A 105 8.16 -11.00 7.34
CA TRP A 105 7.62 -9.90 6.56
C TRP A 105 7.65 -8.58 7.35
N ASP A 106 8.17 -7.52 6.73
CA ASP A 106 7.93 -6.14 7.16
C ASP A 106 6.55 -5.67 6.70
N LYS A 107 5.85 -4.91 7.56
CA LYS A 107 4.44 -4.57 7.39
C LYS A 107 4.25 -3.05 7.39
N THR A 108 3.53 -2.56 6.37
CA THR A 108 3.11 -1.16 6.26
C THR A 108 1.62 -1.11 6.00
N ILE A 109 0.88 -0.35 6.81
CA ILE A 109 -0.54 -0.07 6.57
C ILE A 109 -0.68 1.25 5.80
N VAL A 110 -1.53 1.25 4.79
CA VAL A 110 -1.84 2.43 3.97
C VAL A 110 -3.31 2.81 4.19
N LEU A 111 -3.53 3.98 4.77
CA LEU A 111 -4.85 4.59 4.90
C LEU A 111 -5.08 5.52 3.71
N LYS A 112 -6.28 5.51 3.13
CA LYS A 112 -6.69 6.44 2.07
C LYS A 112 -8.02 7.10 2.41
N GLN A 113 -8.07 8.42 2.29
CA GLN A 113 -9.28 9.23 2.43
C GLN A 113 -9.30 10.28 1.32
N GLU A 114 -10.27 10.20 0.42
CA GLU A 114 -10.32 10.99 -0.82
C GLU A 114 -9.01 10.87 -1.61
N LYS A 115 -8.32 11.99 -1.84
CA LYS A 115 -6.98 12.07 -2.44
C LYS A 115 -5.82 11.90 -1.45
N PHE A 116 -6.11 11.95 -0.15
CA PHE A 116 -5.09 11.95 0.91
C PHE A 116 -4.71 10.52 1.29
N VAL A 117 -3.43 10.32 1.59
CA VAL A 117 -2.86 8.99 1.87
C VAL A 117 -1.92 9.08 3.07
N ARG A 118 -1.97 8.07 3.94
CA ARG A 118 -1.02 7.90 5.05
C ARG A 118 -0.41 6.51 5.02
N LYS A 119 0.92 6.42 5.03
CA LYS A 119 1.65 5.16 5.19
C LYS A 119 2.12 5.07 6.65
N VAL A 120 1.81 3.97 7.32
CA VAL A 120 2.20 3.68 8.70
C VAL A 120 3.04 2.41 8.70
N ASN A 121 4.35 2.59 8.81
CA ASN A 121 5.34 1.49 8.83
C ASN A 121 5.46 0.96 10.26
N GLY A 122 5.64 -0.35 10.45
CA GLY A 122 5.97 -0.91 11.76
C GLY A 122 4.87 -0.67 12.82
N VAL A 123 3.61 -0.88 12.44
CA VAL A 123 2.44 -0.68 13.30
C VAL A 123 2.57 -1.46 14.61
N THR A 124 2.15 -0.83 15.72
CA THR A 124 2.05 -1.49 17.04
C THR A 124 1.23 -2.76 16.94
N LEU A 125 1.90 -3.89 17.17
CA LEU A 125 1.27 -5.20 17.35
C LEU A 125 0.60 -5.26 18.73
N LYS A 126 -0.48 -6.04 18.84
CA LYS A 126 -1.23 -6.28 20.08
C LYS A 126 -1.50 -7.77 20.24
#